data_AF-H0ES46-F1
#
_entry.id   AF-H0ES46-F1
#
_cell.length_a   1.000
_cell.length_b   1.000
_cell.length_c   1.000
_cell.angle_alpha   90.00
_cell.angle_beta   90.00
_cell.angle_gamma   90.00
#
_symmetry.space_group_name_H-M   'P 1'
#
loop_
_entity.id
_entity.type
_entity.pdbx_description
1 polymer ?
#
loop_
_entity_poly.entity_id
_entity_poly.type
_entity_poly.pdbx_seq_one_letter_code
_entity_poly.pdbx_strand_id
1 'polypeptide(L)'
;MLVQKDNTTASIFGSNDGRPPIPATRSKPPSSNPSFFRSVANLSLSHAPVQSPISPEDQDLLTDYDNLFRIFYNYPPALDAIDIASAYIQCKSLLTLADLYDALSVVGPRIDHHLLQFQSRLWKQIAKYPPSYLKLGYLAQSKTIYQEALIHVVGAWPSGERHIRHQLPDAVLEVIENKVEDLEDMATHSDA
;
A
#
# COMPACT_ATOMS: atom_id res chain seq x y z
N MET A 1 12.10 45.56 -3.95
CA MET A 1 10.72 45.11 -4.22
C MET A 1 9.97 45.04 -2.91
N LEU A 2 8.79 45.66 -2.89
CA LEU A 2 7.60 45.40 -2.07
C LEU A 2 7.56 45.80 -0.56
N VAL A 3 6.99 47.00 -0.37
CA VAL A 3 5.87 47.38 0.53
C VAL A 3 6.05 47.22 2.05
N GLN A 4 6.35 48.36 2.71
CA GLN A 4 5.97 48.66 4.09
C GLN A 4 4.44 48.74 4.21
N LYS A 5 3.87 48.16 5.26
CA LYS A 5 2.47 48.37 5.65
C LYS A 5 2.42 49.14 6.97
N ASP A 6 2.01 50.40 6.87
CA ASP A 6 1.79 51.26 8.01
C ASP A 6 0.46 50.99 8.72
N ASN A 7 0.52 51.23 10.02
CA ASN A 7 -0.51 51.13 11.03
C ASN A 7 -1.66 52.15 10.76
N THR A 8 -2.92 51.71 10.73
CA THR A 8 -4.08 52.63 10.74
C THR A 8 -5.04 52.27 11.87
N THR A 9 -4.90 53.05 12.94
CA THR A 9 -5.86 53.50 13.94
C THR A 9 -7.30 52.99 13.84
N ALA A 10 -7.70 52.20 14.83
CA ALA A 10 -9.06 52.17 15.32
C ALA A 10 -9.31 53.44 16.18
N SER A 11 -10.39 54.17 15.89
CA SER A 11 -11.00 55.08 16.85
C SER A 11 -12.49 55.17 16.55
N ILE A 12 -13.30 54.66 17.47
CA ILE A 12 -14.75 54.77 17.45
C ILE A 12 -15.19 55.00 18.89
N PHE A 13 -15.73 56.20 19.13
CA PHE A 13 -16.30 56.74 20.36
C PHE A 13 -15.38 57.37 21.43
N GLY A 14 -15.44 58.71 21.48
CA GLY A 14 -15.96 59.41 22.67
C GLY A 14 -14.94 60.06 23.61
N SER A 15 -14.77 61.38 23.46
CA SER A 15 -14.15 62.27 24.44
C SER A 15 -14.95 62.32 25.75
N ASN A 16 -14.28 62.18 26.90
CA ASN A 16 -14.60 63.00 28.08
C ASN A 16 -13.43 63.05 29.07
N ASP A 17 -13.18 64.24 29.59
CA ASP A 17 -12.15 64.60 30.56
C ASP A 17 -12.26 63.82 31.88
N GLY A 18 -11.11 63.40 32.41
CA GLY A 18 -11.00 62.85 33.76
C GLY A 18 -9.70 62.09 33.96
N ARG A 19 -8.67 62.73 34.52
CA ARG A 19 -7.45 62.09 34.98
C ARG A 19 -7.68 61.41 36.35
N PRO A 20 -7.36 60.11 36.49
CA PRO A 20 -6.81 59.59 37.74
C PRO A 20 -5.50 58.79 37.48
N PRO A 21 -4.75 58.41 38.53
CA PRO A 21 -3.29 58.41 38.51
C PRO A 21 -2.66 57.15 37.91
N ILE A 22 -1.42 57.32 37.46
CA ILE A 22 -0.50 56.26 37.03
C ILE A 22 -0.17 55.35 38.23
N PRO A 23 -0.37 54.02 38.17
CA PRO A 23 0.30 53.11 39.07
C PRO A 23 1.68 52.79 38.49
N ALA A 24 2.72 53.37 39.09
CA ALA A 24 4.08 52.91 38.94
C ALA A 24 4.23 51.59 39.71
N THR A 25 4.27 50.45 39.03
CA THR A 25 4.91 49.24 39.59
C THR A 25 5.63 48.48 38.48
N ARG A 26 6.89 48.86 38.27
CA ARG A 26 7.90 48.04 37.63
C ARG A 26 8.07 46.77 38.45
N SER A 27 7.36 45.70 38.11
CA SER A 27 7.63 44.37 38.67
C SER A 27 8.93 43.84 38.08
N LYS A 28 10.06 44.13 38.74
CA LYS A 28 11.26 43.29 38.60
C LYS A 28 10.84 41.86 38.95
N PRO A 29 11.17 40.84 38.13
CA PRO A 29 10.96 39.46 38.55
C PRO A 29 11.80 39.20 39.81
N PRO A 30 11.25 38.50 40.82
CA PRO A 30 12.02 38.13 42.00
C PRO A 30 13.18 37.22 41.61
N SER A 31 14.28 37.41 42.33
CA SER A 31 15.51 36.61 42.29
C SER A 31 15.23 35.12 42.10
N SER A 32 15.97 34.52 41.17
CA SER A 32 15.98 33.11 40.80
C SER A 32 15.85 32.17 42.01
N ASN A 33 14.73 31.46 42.11
CA ASN A 33 14.59 30.31 43.00
C ASN A 33 15.36 29.12 42.37
N PRO A 34 16.42 28.59 43.01
CA PRO A 34 17.15 27.43 42.50
C PRO A 34 16.30 26.14 42.46
N SER A 35 15.12 26.16 43.10
CA SER A 35 14.18 25.04 43.16
C SER A 35 13.41 24.81 41.86
N PHE A 36 13.27 25.82 40.98
CA PHE A 36 12.61 25.64 39.67
C PHE A 36 13.50 24.92 38.65
N PHE A 37 14.82 25.07 38.74
CA PHE A 37 15.77 24.39 37.84
C PHE A 37 15.96 22.91 38.15
N ARG A 38 15.53 22.44 39.33
CA ARG A 38 15.57 21.00 39.66
C ARG A 38 14.43 20.20 39.03
N SER A 39 13.36 20.84 38.57
CA SER A 39 12.20 20.13 37.99
C SER A 39 12.32 19.83 36.49
N VAL A 40 13.42 20.24 35.83
CA VAL A 40 13.71 19.89 34.42
C VAL A 40 14.98 19.04 34.26
N ALA A 41 15.69 18.77 35.35
CA ALA A 41 16.93 17.99 35.33
C ALA A 41 16.72 16.47 35.38
N ASN A 42 15.46 16.00 35.34
CA ASN A 42 15.13 14.58 35.32
C ASN A 42 14.38 14.16 34.04
N LEU A 43 14.77 14.75 32.90
CA LEU A 43 14.52 14.21 31.55
C LEU A 43 15.72 13.36 31.09
N SER A 44 16.42 12.72 32.03
CA SER A 44 17.28 11.59 31.69
C SER A 44 16.35 10.44 31.27
N LEU A 45 16.10 10.38 29.96
CA LEU A 45 15.44 9.30 29.26
C LEU A 45 16.30 8.02 29.38
N SER A 46 16.40 7.45 30.57
CA SER A 46 17.09 6.18 30.83
C SER A 46 16.19 4.97 30.59
N HIS A 47 14.99 5.19 30.05
CA HIS A 47 14.23 4.14 29.39
C HIS A 47 14.63 4.17 27.91
N ALA A 48 15.66 3.40 27.55
CA ALA A 48 15.68 2.87 26.19
C ALA A 48 14.31 2.19 26.03
N PRO A 49 13.46 2.60 25.06
CA PRO A 49 12.22 1.88 24.84
C PRO A 49 12.66 0.45 24.60
N VAL A 50 12.22 -0.48 25.45
CA VAL A 50 12.20 -1.88 25.09
C VAL A 50 11.27 -1.91 23.88
N GLN A 51 11.86 -1.76 22.69
CA GLN A 51 11.12 -1.90 21.45
C GLN A 51 10.58 -3.31 21.49
N SER A 52 9.28 -3.45 21.71
CA SER A 52 8.60 -4.72 21.50
C SER A 52 9.05 -5.20 20.12
N PRO A 53 9.62 -6.41 19.99
CA PRO A 53 10.06 -6.90 18.69
C PRO A 53 8.87 -6.81 17.74
N ILE A 54 9.07 -6.13 16.61
CA ILE A 54 8.07 -6.01 15.55
C ILE A 54 7.67 -7.43 15.16
N SER A 55 6.37 -7.72 15.10
CA SER A 55 5.88 -9.03 14.67
C SER A 55 6.34 -9.29 13.23
N PRO A 56 6.67 -10.54 12.84
CA PRO A 56 7.02 -10.83 11.46
C PRO A 56 5.97 -10.34 10.46
N GLU A 57 4.69 -10.41 10.80
CA GLU A 57 3.59 -9.92 9.96
C GLU A 57 3.61 -8.40 9.75
N ASP A 58 3.95 -7.64 10.79
CA ASP A 58 4.13 -6.19 10.72
C ASP A 58 5.36 -5.84 9.88
N GLN A 59 6.41 -6.66 9.95
CA GLN A 59 7.63 -6.48 9.17
C GLN A 59 7.38 -6.73 7.67
N ASP A 60 6.60 -7.75 7.33
CA ASP A 60 6.19 -8.03 5.95
C ASP A 60 5.33 -6.87 5.41
N LEU A 61 4.37 -6.39 6.20
CA LEU A 61 3.54 -5.25 5.83
C LEU A 61 4.36 -3.96 5.62
N LEU A 62 5.32 -3.67 6.50
CA LEU A 62 6.23 -2.52 6.34
C LEU A 62 7.07 -2.65 5.06
N THR A 63 7.47 -3.87 4.69
CA THR A 63 8.21 -4.15 3.45
C THR A 63 7.33 -3.92 2.23
N ASP A 64 6.05 -4.30 2.28
CA ASP A 64 5.10 -4.02 1.22
C ASP A 64 4.87 -2.51 1.04
N TYR A 65 4.77 -1.74 2.13
CA TYR A 65 4.70 -0.28 2.04
C TYR A 65 5.96 0.33 1.44
N ASP A 66 7.15 -0.13 1.84
CA ASP A 66 8.42 0.33 1.23
C ASP A 66 8.42 0.06 -0.28
N ASN A 67 8.01 -1.14 -0.69
CA ASN A 67 7.90 -1.51 -2.11
C ASN A 67 6.87 -0.69 -2.87
N LEU A 68 5.71 -0.39 -2.26
CA LEU A 68 4.69 0.47 -2.86
C LEU A 68 5.24 1.86 -3.15
N PHE A 69 5.90 2.48 -2.16
CA PHE A 69 6.51 3.80 -2.33
C PHE A 69 7.65 3.77 -3.33
N ARG A 70 8.52 2.74 -3.30
CA ARG A 70 9.57 2.55 -4.32
C ARG A 70 8.98 2.60 -5.72
N ILE A 71 7.91 1.84 -5.96
CA ILE A 71 7.25 1.81 -7.27
C ILE A 71 6.70 3.18 -7.66
N PHE A 72 6.03 3.90 -6.75
CA PHE A 72 5.51 5.25 -7.01
C PHE A 72 6.61 6.26 -7.37
N TYR A 73 7.80 6.10 -6.77
CA TYR A 73 8.97 6.91 -7.09
C TYR A 73 9.86 6.31 -8.19
N ASN A 74 9.37 5.33 -8.95
CA ASN A 74 10.09 4.64 -10.03
C ASN A 74 11.39 3.93 -9.63
N TYR A 75 11.51 3.55 -8.36
CA TYR A 75 12.55 2.63 -7.88
C TYR A 75 12.11 1.17 -8.03
N PRO A 76 13.05 0.24 -8.24
CA PRO A 76 12.74 -1.18 -8.29
C PRO A 76 12.29 -1.66 -6.89
N PRO A 77 11.21 -2.46 -6.80
CA PRO A 77 10.81 -3.08 -5.55
C PRO A 77 11.82 -4.16 -5.14
N ALA A 78 12.00 -4.35 -3.84
CA ALA A 78 12.87 -5.35 -3.24
C ALA A 78 12.11 -6.69 -3.11
N LEU A 79 11.91 -7.36 -4.26
CA LEU A 79 11.28 -8.67 -4.35
C LEU A 79 12.34 -9.75 -4.60
N ASP A 80 12.08 -10.97 -4.15
CA ASP A 80 12.98 -12.12 -4.36
C ASP A 80 13.08 -12.48 -5.85
N ALA A 81 14.28 -12.39 -6.44
CA ALA A 81 14.50 -12.71 -7.84
C ALA A 81 14.93 -14.18 -8.09
N ILE A 82 15.12 -14.96 -7.03
CA ILE A 82 15.69 -16.31 -7.07
C ILE A 82 14.63 -17.35 -6.76
N ASP A 83 13.92 -17.20 -5.63
CA ASP A 83 12.87 -18.13 -5.21
C ASP A 83 11.47 -17.65 -5.63
N ILE A 84 10.87 -18.38 -6.56
CA ILE A 84 9.54 -18.06 -7.09
C ILE A 84 8.44 -18.23 -6.05
N ALA A 85 8.62 -19.11 -5.05
CA ALA A 85 7.61 -19.29 -4.00
C ALA A 85 7.56 -18.06 -3.09
N SER A 86 8.72 -17.58 -2.64
CA SER A 86 8.86 -16.34 -1.87
C SER A 86 8.40 -15.13 -2.70
N ALA A 87 8.82 -15.02 -3.96
CA ALA A 87 8.40 -13.95 -4.86
C ALA A 87 6.89 -13.91 -5.05
N TYR A 88 6.23 -15.07 -5.20
CA TYR A 88 4.78 -15.17 -5.31
C TYR A 88 4.07 -14.58 -4.08
N ILE A 89 4.54 -14.92 -2.87
CA ILE A 89 3.94 -14.43 -1.62
C ILE A 89 4.08 -12.91 -1.53
N GLN A 90 5.28 -12.38 -1.78
CA GLN A 90 5.58 -10.94 -1.75
C GLN A 90 4.80 -10.17 -2.81
N CYS A 91 4.71 -10.70 -4.04
CA CYS A 91 3.92 -10.08 -5.11
C CYS A 91 2.44 -10.05 -4.75
N LYS A 92 1.92 -11.14 -4.17
CA LYS A 92 0.52 -11.23 -3.76
C LYS A 92 0.18 -10.24 -2.65
N SER A 93 1.03 -10.13 -1.62
CA SER A 93 0.81 -9.20 -0.51
C SER A 93 0.88 -7.74 -0.99
N LEU A 94 1.89 -7.41 -1.80
CA LEU A 94 2.02 -6.08 -2.40
C LEU A 94 0.85 -5.72 -3.33
N LEU A 95 0.36 -6.63 -4.16
CA LEU A 95 -0.82 -6.40 -5.00
C LEU A 95 -2.08 -6.22 -4.16
N THR A 96 -2.22 -6.96 -3.07
CA THR A 96 -3.35 -6.80 -2.15
C THR A 96 -3.31 -5.41 -1.50
N LEU A 97 -2.13 -4.94 -1.11
CA LEU A 97 -1.94 -3.58 -0.60
C LEU A 97 -2.24 -2.53 -1.67
N ALA A 98 -1.79 -2.74 -2.90
CA ALA A 98 -2.04 -1.82 -4.01
C ALA A 98 -3.53 -1.71 -4.37
N ASP A 99 -4.28 -2.81 -4.30
CA ASP A 99 -5.73 -2.83 -4.53
C ASP A 99 -6.48 -1.96 -3.51
N LEU A 100 -6.07 -1.99 -2.23
CA LEU A 100 -6.63 -1.13 -1.17
C LEU A 100 -6.48 0.37 -1.46
N TYR A 101 -5.47 0.76 -2.24
CA TYR A 101 -5.17 2.15 -2.59
C TYR A 101 -5.51 2.49 -4.05
N ASP A 102 -6.24 1.61 -4.76
CA ASP A 102 -6.55 1.75 -6.20
C ASP A 102 -5.28 2.01 -7.06
N ALA A 103 -4.20 1.32 -6.71
CA ALA A 103 -2.86 1.51 -7.27
C ALA A 103 -2.42 0.37 -8.19
N LEU A 104 -3.31 -0.57 -8.52
CA LEU A 104 -2.99 -1.74 -9.35
C LEU A 104 -2.45 -1.36 -10.73
N SER A 105 -2.95 -0.27 -11.32
CA SER A 105 -2.49 0.22 -12.63
C SER A 105 -1.01 0.65 -12.65
N VAL A 106 -0.45 1.02 -11.49
CA VAL A 106 0.94 1.45 -11.33
C VAL A 106 1.82 0.29 -10.85
N VAL A 107 1.32 -0.52 -9.92
CA VAL A 107 2.06 -1.64 -9.30
C VAL A 107 2.08 -2.88 -10.19
N GLY A 108 0.96 -3.18 -10.84
CA GLY A 108 0.76 -4.36 -11.69
C GLY A 108 1.86 -4.56 -12.74
N PRO A 109 2.19 -3.56 -13.57
CA PRO A 109 3.26 -3.69 -14.57
C PRO A 109 4.64 -3.99 -13.99
N ARG A 110 4.93 -3.53 -12.75
CA ARG A 110 6.21 -3.83 -12.07
C ARG A 110 6.26 -5.27 -11.59
N ILE A 111 5.16 -5.77 -11.04
CA ILE A 111 5.02 -7.16 -10.62
C ILE A 111 5.05 -8.10 -11.83
N ASP A 112 4.34 -7.77 -12.91
CA ASP A 112 4.35 -8.55 -14.15
C ASP A 112 5.77 -8.70 -14.68
N HIS A 113 6.50 -7.60 -14.82
CA HIS A 113 7.90 -7.65 -15.25
C HIS A 113 8.78 -8.50 -14.32
N HIS A 114 8.63 -8.37 -13.00
CA HIS A 114 9.38 -9.17 -12.04
C HIS A 114 9.08 -10.68 -12.18
N LEU A 115 7.81 -11.06 -12.29
CA LEU A 115 7.42 -12.47 -12.41
C LEU A 115 7.88 -13.08 -13.75
N LEU A 116 7.78 -12.33 -14.85
CA LEU A 116 8.21 -12.81 -16.17
C LEU A 116 9.72 -13.09 -16.24
N GLN A 117 10.53 -12.50 -15.36
CA GLN A 117 11.97 -12.81 -15.27
C GLN A 117 12.27 -14.24 -14.83
N PHE A 118 11.33 -14.96 -14.20
CA PHE A 118 11.49 -16.38 -13.87
C PHE A 118 11.41 -17.32 -15.09
N GLN A 119 10.98 -16.81 -16.26
CA GLN A 119 10.95 -17.55 -17.53
C GLN A 119 10.22 -18.90 -17.40
N SER A 120 10.82 -19.99 -17.87
CA SER A 120 10.23 -21.35 -17.84
C SER A 120 9.84 -21.84 -16.44
N ARG A 121 10.44 -21.31 -15.38
CA ARG A 121 10.09 -21.67 -14.00
C ARG A 121 8.70 -21.14 -13.63
N LEU A 122 8.33 -19.96 -14.14
CA LEU A 122 7.01 -19.37 -13.94
C LEU A 122 5.93 -20.25 -14.55
N TRP A 123 6.08 -20.61 -15.82
CA TRP A 123 5.07 -21.41 -16.55
C TRP A 123 4.82 -22.77 -15.89
N LYS A 124 5.89 -23.41 -15.37
CA LYS A 124 5.76 -24.64 -14.57
C LYS A 124 4.97 -24.44 -13.28
N GLN A 125 5.11 -23.29 -12.61
CA GLN A 125 4.33 -22.99 -11.40
C GLN A 125 2.87 -22.67 -11.74
N ILE A 126 2.62 -21.95 -12.84
CA ILE A 126 1.26 -21.65 -13.31
C ILE A 126 0.52 -22.96 -13.62
N ALA A 127 1.12 -23.87 -14.37
CA ALA A 127 0.53 -25.18 -14.66
C ALA A 127 0.28 -26.01 -13.39
N LYS A 128 1.13 -25.87 -12.37
CA LYS A 128 0.99 -26.59 -11.10
C LYS A 128 -0.09 -26.01 -10.19
N TYR A 129 -0.27 -24.69 -10.18
CA TYR A 129 -1.23 -24.00 -9.32
C TYR A 129 -2.07 -22.95 -10.09
N PRO A 130 -2.87 -23.34 -11.10
CA PRO A 130 -3.53 -22.38 -11.98
C PRO A 130 -4.46 -21.39 -11.28
N PRO A 131 -5.35 -21.78 -10.34
CA PRO A 131 -6.26 -20.83 -9.68
C PRO A 131 -5.53 -19.70 -8.93
N SER A 132 -4.38 -20.03 -8.32
CA SER A 132 -3.57 -19.06 -7.58
C SER A 132 -2.96 -18.02 -8.51
N TYR A 133 -2.40 -18.47 -9.64
CA TYR A 133 -1.81 -17.57 -10.63
C TYR A 133 -2.86 -16.84 -11.47
N LEU A 134 -4.08 -17.37 -11.61
CA LEU A 134 -5.19 -16.67 -12.25
C LEU A 134 -5.56 -15.41 -11.46
N LYS A 135 -5.70 -15.54 -10.13
CA LYS A 135 -5.94 -14.40 -9.24
C LYS A 135 -4.78 -13.40 -9.25
N LEU A 136 -3.55 -13.91 -9.19
CA LEU A 136 -2.36 -13.07 -9.23
C LEU A 136 -2.28 -12.28 -10.55
N GLY A 137 -2.50 -12.95 -11.69
CA GLY A 137 -2.49 -12.33 -13.02
C GLY A 137 -3.60 -11.29 -13.19
N TYR A 138 -4.78 -11.54 -12.62
CA TYR A 138 -5.88 -10.59 -12.59
C TYR A 138 -5.50 -9.31 -11.82
N LEU A 139 -5.01 -9.43 -10.59
CA LEU A 139 -4.59 -8.28 -9.76
C LEU A 139 -3.40 -7.53 -10.36
N ALA A 140 -2.42 -8.26 -10.90
CA ALA A 140 -1.27 -7.67 -11.57
C ALA A 140 -1.62 -7.01 -12.92
N GLN A 141 -2.85 -7.18 -13.41
CA GLN A 141 -3.27 -6.77 -14.76
C GLN A 141 -2.37 -7.36 -15.86
N SER A 142 -1.76 -8.53 -15.60
CA SER A 142 -0.87 -9.22 -16.52
C SER A 142 -1.69 -10.09 -17.47
N LYS A 143 -1.75 -9.68 -18.74
CA LYS A 143 -2.44 -10.45 -19.79
C LYS A 143 -1.84 -11.84 -19.96
N THR A 144 -0.51 -11.95 -19.97
CA THR A 144 0.20 -13.20 -20.25
C THR A 144 0.00 -14.22 -19.12
N ILE A 145 0.19 -13.81 -17.86
CA ILE A 145 0.02 -14.70 -16.70
C ILE A 145 -1.44 -15.10 -16.55
N TYR A 146 -2.36 -14.14 -16.73
CA TYR A 146 -3.80 -14.39 -16.67
C TYR A 146 -4.24 -15.39 -17.74
N GLN A 147 -3.83 -15.21 -19.00
CA GLN A 147 -4.22 -16.10 -20.10
C GLN A 147 -3.72 -17.53 -19.90
N GLU A 148 -2.45 -17.72 -19.54
CA GLU A 148 -1.90 -19.05 -19.31
C GLU A 148 -2.63 -19.76 -18.17
N ALA A 149 -2.84 -19.07 -17.05
CA ALA A 149 -3.57 -19.63 -15.91
C ALA A 149 -5.03 -19.95 -16.26
N LEU A 150 -5.68 -19.09 -17.05
CA LEU A 150 -7.06 -19.27 -17.50
C LEU A 150 -7.21 -20.51 -18.37
N ILE A 151 -6.29 -20.74 -19.32
CA ILE A 151 -6.30 -21.93 -20.18
C ILE A 151 -6.27 -23.21 -19.34
N HIS A 152 -5.39 -23.27 -18.34
CA HIS A 152 -5.31 -24.42 -17.44
C HIS A 152 -6.57 -24.60 -16.58
N VAL A 153 -7.17 -23.50 -16.11
CA VAL A 153 -8.43 -23.55 -15.34
C VAL A 153 -9.58 -24.07 -16.19
N VAL A 154 -9.77 -23.51 -17.39
CA VAL A 154 -10.83 -23.88 -18.32
C VAL A 154 -10.64 -25.33 -18.77
N GLY A 155 -9.42 -25.74 -19.13
CA GLY A 155 -9.13 -27.12 -19.56
C GLY A 155 -9.28 -28.18 -18.46
N ALA A 156 -9.31 -27.78 -17.18
CA ALA A 156 -9.55 -28.66 -16.05
C ALA A 156 -10.97 -28.51 -15.46
N TRP A 157 -11.85 -27.73 -16.10
CA TRP A 157 -13.21 -27.49 -15.64
C TRP A 157 -14.06 -28.78 -15.71
N PRO A 158 -14.98 -29.04 -14.75
CA PRO A 158 -15.34 -28.27 -13.55
C PRO A 158 -14.51 -28.60 -12.30
N SER A 159 -13.47 -29.43 -12.41
CA SER A 159 -12.71 -29.93 -11.24
C SER A 159 -12.09 -28.81 -10.39
N GLY A 160 -11.75 -27.66 -11.00
CA GLY A 160 -11.19 -26.48 -10.34
C GLY A 160 -12.20 -25.50 -9.73
N GLU A 161 -13.50 -25.64 -10.03
CA GLU A 161 -14.54 -24.64 -9.79
C GLU A 161 -14.64 -24.18 -8.33
N ARG A 162 -14.64 -25.13 -7.39
CA ARG A 162 -14.84 -24.86 -5.95
C ARG A 162 -13.80 -23.89 -5.37
N HIS A 163 -12.59 -23.90 -5.91
CA HIS A 163 -11.50 -23.04 -5.43
C HIS A 163 -11.61 -21.61 -5.96
N ILE A 164 -12.35 -21.38 -7.05
CA ILE A 164 -12.35 -20.14 -7.81
C ILE A 164 -13.57 -19.28 -7.48
N ARG A 165 -14.75 -19.91 -7.28
CA ARG A 165 -16.03 -19.22 -7.06
C ARG A 165 -16.06 -18.19 -5.93
N HIS A 166 -15.16 -18.28 -4.95
CA HIS A 166 -15.11 -17.34 -3.82
C HIS A 166 -13.87 -16.45 -3.81
N GLN A 167 -12.98 -16.60 -4.78
CA GLN A 167 -11.69 -15.91 -4.79
C GLN A 167 -11.56 -14.87 -5.90
N LEU A 168 -12.36 -14.97 -6.96
CA LEU A 168 -12.34 -14.11 -8.12
C LEU A 168 -13.68 -13.38 -8.30
N PRO A 169 -13.69 -12.21 -8.98
CA PRO A 169 -14.92 -11.51 -9.34
C PRO A 169 -15.79 -12.34 -10.29
N ASP A 170 -17.11 -12.13 -10.20
CA ASP A 170 -18.10 -12.83 -11.03
C ASP A 170 -17.84 -12.67 -12.53
N ALA A 171 -17.34 -11.51 -12.97
CA ALA A 171 -16.97 -11.28 -14.37
C ALA A 171 -15.90 -12.26 -14.89
N VAL A 172 -14.98 -12.71 -14.02
CA VAL A 172 -13.97 -13.71 -14.40
C VAL A 172 -14.59 -15.10 -14.49
N LEU A 173 -15.55 -15.42 -13.61
CA LEU A 173 -16.29 -16.68 -13.65
C LEU A 173 -17.13 -16.79 -14.93
N GLU A 174 -17.83 -15.72 -15.31
CA GLU A 174 -18.59 -15.65 -16.56
C GLU A 174 -17.69 -15.90 -17.78
N VAL A 175 -16.49 -15.32 -17.81
CA VAL A 175 -15.51 -15.58 -18.88
C VAL A 175 -15.07 -17.05 -18.90
N ILE A 176 -14.88 -17.68 -17.74
CA ILE A 176 -14.54 -19.10 -17.65
C ILE A 176 -15.68 -19.95 -18.21
N GLU A 177 -16.90 -19.74 -17.74
CA GLU A 177 -18.09 -20.50 -18.15
C GLU A 177 -18.32 -20.40 -19.66
N ASN A 178 -18.28 -19.18 -20.22
CA ASN A 178 -18.37 -18.97 -21.66
C ASN A 178 -17.25 -19.70 -22.43
N LYS A 179 -16.03 -19.74 -21.90
CA LYS A 179 -14.91 -20.45 -22.54
C LYS A 179 -14.96 -21.96 -22.41
N VAL A 180 -15.61 -22.48 -21.38
CA VAL A 180 -15.88 -23.92 -21.26
C VAL A 180 -16.91 -24.32 -22.32
N GLU A 181 -18.00 -23.57 -22.46
CA GLU A 181 -19.03 -23.81 -23.48
C GLU A 181 -18.43 -23.78 -24.90
N ASP A 182 -17.65 -22.74 -25.23
CA ASP A 182 -16.94 -22.65 -26.51
C ASP A 182 -16.08 -23.90 -26.81
N LEU A 183 -15.38 -24.44 -25.79
CA LEU A 183 -14.52 -25.62 -25.96
C LEU A 183 -15.32 -26.91 -26.15
N GLU A 184 -16.45 -27.06 -25.45
CA GLU A 184 -17.34 -28.21 -25.60
C GLU A 184 -17.99 -28.23 -27.00
N ASP A 185 -18.42 -27.06 -27.48
CA ASP A 185 -18.93 -26.90 -28.84
C ASP A 185 -17.87 -27.25 -29.89
N MET A 186 -16.63 -26.80 -29.73
CA MET A 186 -15.55 -27.14 -30.65
C MET A 186 -15.22 -28.64 -30.66
N ALA A 187 -15.25 -29.29 -29.49
CA ALA A 187 -14.98 -30.73 -29.39
C ALA A 187 -16.04 -31.56 -30.11
N THR A 188 -17.32 -31.24 -29.92
CA THR A 188 -18.43 -31.95 -30.56
C THR A 188 -18.44 -31.84 -32.09
N HIS A 189 -17.98 -30.72 -32.65
CA HIS A 189 -17.86 -30.54 -34.10
C HIS A 189 -16.65 -31.25 -34.71
N SER A 190 -15.61 -31.52 -33.93
CA SER A 190 -14.43 -32.26 -34.41
C SER A 190 -14.62 -33.78 -34.47
N ASP A 191 -15.61 -34.31 -33.77
CA ASP A 191 -15.93 -35.74 -33.71
C ASP A 191 -16.95 -36.20 -34.79
N ALA A 192 -17.42 -35.28 -35.65
CA ALA A 192 -18.35 -35.54 -36.76
C ALA A 192 -17.66 -35.50 -38.13
#